data_AF-A0AAD3DQM0-F1
#
_entry.id   AF-A0AAD3DQM0-F1
#
_cell.length_a   1.000
_cell.length_b   1.000
_cell.length_c   1.000
_cell.angle_alpha   90.00
_cell.angle_beta   90.00
_cell.angle_gamma   90.00
#
_symmetry.space_group_name_H-M   'P 1'
#
loop_
_entity.id
_entity.type
_entity.pdbx_description
1 polymer ?
#
loop_
_entity_poly.entity_id
_entity_poly.type
_entity_poly.pdbx_seq_one_letter_code
_entity_poly.pdbx_strand_id
1 'polypeptide(L)'
;WEASSEQIDRGLLMERDPILFYEELPLYESDLDDNGVCCVSLKLRVMPRCWLVLLRCWVRVDGCMVRLRETRLFCRHDKPEKRLEVLQEVKHCEGDFASLRAQGAPEEGPA
;
A
#
# COMPACT_ATOMS: atom_id res chain seq x y z
N TRP A 1 8.52 17.49 2.79
CA TRP A 1 9.18 16.20 2.50
C TRP A 1 10.60 16.49 2.06
N GLU A 2 11.55 15.73 2.57
CA GLU A 2 12.97 15.80 2.21
C GLU A 2 13.39 14.42 1.69
N ALA A 3 14.30 14.38 0.71
CA ALA A 3 14.78 13.11 0.19
C ALA A 3 15.60 12.38 1.27
N SER A 4 15.33 11.08 1.45
CA SER A 4 16.01 10.23 2.43
C SER A 4 16.27 8.85 1.84
N SER A 5 17.34 8.20 2.28
CA SER A 5 17.65 6.79 1.99
C SER A 5 17.13 5.83 3.06
N GLU A 6 16.50 6.36 4.11
CA GLU A 6 15.86 5.55 5.15
C GLU A 6 14.68 4.76 4.59
N GLN A 7 14.47 3.57 5.15
CA GLN A 7 13.40 2.66 4.75
C GLN A 7 12.52 2.34 5.94
N ILE A 8 11.26 2.03 5.64
CA ILE A 8 10.30 1.56 6.63
C ILE A 8 10.81 0.24 7.22
N ASP A 9 10.88 0.18 8.54
CA ASP A 9 11.26 -1.03 9.28
C ASP A 9 10.18 -2.11 9.14
N ARG A 10 10.32 -2.96 8.13
CA ARG A 10 9.38 -4.06 7.88
C ARG A 10 9.40 -5.11 8.99
N GLY A 11 10.52 -5.25 9.70
CA GLY A 11 10.63 -6.16 10.84
C GLY A 11 9.63 -5.75 11.92
N LEU A 12 9.62 -4.48 12.29
CA LEU A 12 8.68 -3.92 13.26
C LEU A 12 7.21 -4.10 12.84
N LEU A 13 6.91 -3.97 11.53
CA LEU A 13 5.55 -4.16 11.01
C LEU A 13 5.10 -5.63 10.96
N MET A 14 6.05 -6.58 10.95
CA MET A 14 5.79 -8.03 10.95
C MET A 14 5.76 -8.62 12.36
N GLU A 15 6.22 -7.89 13.37
CA GLU A 15 6.10 -8.29 14.76
C GLU A 15 4.62 -8.48 15.15
N ARG A 16 4.37 -9.41 16.07
CA ARG A 16 3.03 -9.74 16.57
C ARG A 16 2.58 -8.76 17.67
N ASP A 17 2.81 -7.48 17.45
CA ASP A 17 2.33 -6.43 18.34
C ASP A 17 0.79 -6.32 18.23
N PRO A 18 0.08 -6.08 19.34
CA PRO A 18 -1.37 -5.88 19.30
C PRO A 18 -1.70 -4.63 18.47
N ILE A 19 -2.72 -4.75 17.62
CA ILE A 19 -3.24 -3.59 16.91
C ILE A 19 -4.14 -2.82 17.86
N LEU A 20 -3.70 -1.64 18.30
CA LEU A 20 -4.45 -0.78 19.22
C LEU A 20 -5.59 -0.07 18.49
N PHE A 21 -5.38 0.27 17.22
CA PHE A 21 -6.38 0.89 16.36
C PHE A 21 -6.19 0.42 14.92
N TYR A 22 -7.30 0.06 14.28
CA TYR A 22 -7.37 -0.30 12.86
C TYR A 22 -8.55 0.42 12.24
N GLU A 23 -8.34 1.01 11.07
CA GLU A 23 -9.43 1.54 10.26
C GLU A 23 -9.12 1.30 8.78
N GLU A 24 -10.15 0.97 8.00
CA GLU A 24 -10.05 0.82 6.56
C GLU A 24 -11.16 1.62 5.89
N LEU A 25 -10.75 2.59 5.06
CA LEU A 25 -11.63 3.54 4.42
C LEU A 25 -11.52 3.36 2.90
N PRO A 26 -12.56 2.82 2.22
CA PRO A 26 -12.68 2.96 0.78
C PRO A 26 -12.92 4.44 0.45
N LEU A 27 -12.11 5.00 -0.45
CA LEU A 27 -12.21 6.40 -0.88
C LEU A 27 -12.97 6.52 -2.21
N TYR A 28 -12.58 5.71 -3.19
CA TYR A 28 -13.19 5.70 -4.53
C TYR A 28 -13.24 4.29 -5.08
N GLU A 29 -14.34 3.98 -5.77
CA GLU A 29 -14.54 2.72 -6.48
C GLU A 29 -15.21 3.01 -7.83
N SER A 30 -14.81 2.27 -8.86
CA SER A 30 -15.39 2.31 -10.20
C SER A 30 -15.14 0.99 -10.91
N ASP A 31 -16.10 0.57 -11.72
CA ASP A 31 -16.06 -0.59 -12.63
C ASP A 31 -15.52 -0.23 -14.03
N LEU A 32 -15.06 1.01 -14.22
CA LEU A 32 -14.57 1.53 -15.50
C LEU A 32 -15.54 1.30 -16.66
N ASP A 33 -16.83 1.53 -16.43
CA ASP A 33 -17.90 1.28 -17.41
C ASP A 33 -17.85 -0.19 -17.92
N ASP A 34 -17.76 -1.14 -16.99
CA ASP A 34 -17.59 -2.59 -17.23
C ASP A 34 -16.28 -3.00 -17.93
N ASN A 35 -15.27 -2.13 -17.99
CA ASN A 35 -13.95 -2.43 -18.57
C ASN A 35 -12.88 -2.76 -17.52
N GLY A 36 -13.27 -2.96 -16.26
CA GLY A 36 -12.38 -3.47 -15.22
C GLY A 36 -12.73 -2.98 -13.82
N VAL A 37 -11.72 -2.58 -13.05
CA VAL A 37 -11.92 -2.08 -11.69
C VAL A 37 -10.88 -1.04 -11.33
N CYS A 38 -11.31 0.01 -10.63
CA CYS A 38 -10.47 0.99 -9.97
C CYS A 38 -10.91 1.12 -8.52
N CYS A 39 -10.00 0.85 -7.60
CA CYS A 39 -10.23 0.99 -6.16
C CYS A 39 -9.15 1.88 -5.55
N VAL A 40 -9.56 2.87 -4.76
CA VAL A 40 -8.67 3.66 -3.92
C VAL A 40 -9.09 3.46 -2.48
N SER A 41 -8.21 2.89 -1.66
CA SER A 41 -8.49 2.63 -0.25
C SER A 41 -7.34 3.09 0.64
N LEU A 42 -7.69 3.47 1.86
CA LEU A 42 -6.76 3.83 2.92
C LEU A 42 -6.88 2.83 4.06
N LYS A 43 -5.76 2.25 4.50
CA LYS A 43 -5.69 1.43 5.70
C LYS A 43 -4.82 2.13 6.73
N LEU A 44 -5.33 2.30 7.95
CA LEU A 44 -4.60 2.85 9.09
C LEU A 44 -4.42 1.76 10.15
N ARG A 45 -3.20 1.65 10.65
CA ARG A 45 -2.78 0.68 11.67
C ARG A 45 -1.97 1.41 12.75
N VAL A 46 -2.41 1.36 14.00
CA VAL A 46 -1.66 1.87 15.17
C VAL A 46 -1.25 0.71 16.09
N MET A 47 0.05 0.60 16.34
CA MET A 47 0.69 -0.35 17.25
C MET A 47 1.27 0.42 18.45
N PRO A 48 1.64 -0.25 19.56
CA PRO A 48 2.28 0.40 20.70
C PRO A 48 3.58 1.13 20.36
N ARG A 49 4.29 0.71 19.30
CA ARG A 49 5.62 1.23 18.95
C ARG A 49 5.67 2.08 17.69
N CYS A 50 4.66 1.95 16.84
CA CYS A 50 4.61 2.63 15.55
C CYS A 50 3.17 2.78 15.04
N TRP A 51 2.99 3.54 13.98
CA TRP A 51 1.79 3.51 13.16
C TRP A 51 2.14 3.49 11.67
N LEU A 52 1.20 2.97 10.87
CA LEU A 52 1.30 2.86 9.43
C LEU A 52 -0.01 3.31 8.77
N VAL A 53 0.10 4.20 7.80
CA VAL A 53 -0.97 4.52 6.84
C VAL A 53 -0.57 3.98 5.48
N LEU A 54 -1.43 3.15 4.88
CA LEU A 54 -1.28 2.65 3.53
C LEU A 54 -2.41 3.22 2.67
N LEU A 55 -2.08 4.16 1.79
CA LEU A 55 -2.95 4.55 0.69
C LEU A 55 -2.64 3.69 -0.52
N ARG A 56 -3.64 2.98 -1.04
CA ARG A 56 -3.51 2.10 -2.20
C ARG A 56 -4.51 2.51 -3.27
N CYS A 57 -4.01 2.77 -4.47
CA CYS A 57 -4.80 2.82 -5.69
C CYS A 57 -4.47 1.57 -6.52
N TRP A 58 -5.48 0.73 -6.72
CA TRP A 58 -5.42 -0.46 -7.55
C TRP A 58 -6.29 -0.24 -8.78
N VAL A 59 -5.74 -0.48 -9.95
CA VAL A 59 -6.45 -0.37 -11.22
C VAL A 59 -6.18 -1.62 -12.04
N ARG A 60 -7.23 -2.24 -12.53
CA ARG A 60 -7.18 -3.30 -13.53
C ARG A 60 -8.07 -2.86 -14.68
N VAL A 61 -7.51 -2.81 -15.88
CA VAL A 61 -8.24 -2.61 -17.12
C VAL A 61 -8.23 -3.94 -17.85
N ASP A 62 -9.39 -4.56 -18.01
CA ASP A 62 -9.50 -5.93 -18.47
C ASP A 62 -8.89 -6.11 -19.87
N GLY A 63 -8.11 -7.18 -20.04
CA GLY A 63 -7.35 -7.47 -21.26
C GLY A 63 -6.22 -6.48 -21.58
N CYS A 64 -6.04 -5.42 -20.79
CA CYS A 64 -5.08 -4.35 -21.09
C CYS A 64 -3.92 -4.32 -20.08
N MET A 65 -4.18 -3.92 -18.83
CA MET A 65 -3.11 -3.74 -17.83
C MET A 65 -3.60 -3.85 -16.40
N VAL A 66 -2.63 -4.02 -15.50
CA VAL A 66 -2.79 -3.87 -14.06
C VAL A 66 -1.82 -2.80 -13.56
N ARG A 67 -2.29 -1.93 -12.66
CA ARG A 67 -1.51 -0.88 -12.03
C ARG A 67 -1.78 -0.84 -10.53
N LEU A 68 -0.71 -0.68 -9.76
CA LEU A 68 -0.70 -0.50 -8.32
C LEU A 68 0.12 0.75 -7.97
N ARG A 69 -0.53 1.71 -7.32
CA ARG A 69 0.12 2.87 -6.71
C ARG A 69 -0.10 2.83 -5.21
N GLU A 70 1.00 2.80 -4.46
CA GLU A 70 0.94 2.76 -3.01
C GLU A 70 1.77 3.89 -2.42
N THR A 71 1.22 4.55 -1.42
CA THR A 71 1.94 5.46 -0.53
C THR A 71 1.84 4.92 0.88
N ARG A 72 2.98 4.64 1.49
CA ARG A 72 3.10 4.21 2.87
C ARG A 72 3.63 5.36 3.69
N LEU A 73 2.91 5.76 4.73
CA LEU A 73 3.40 6.68 5.74
C LEU A 73 3.61 5.90 7.03
N PHE A 74 4.81 5.96 7.57
CA PHE A 74 5.19 5.20 8.76
C PHE A 74 5.88 6.11 9.76
N CYS A 75 5.55 5.94 11.03
CA CYS A 75 6.25 6.62 12.11
C CYS A 75 6.46 5.66 13.27
N ARG A 76 7.69 5.63 13.76
CA ARG A 76 8.09 4.91 14.96
C ARG A 76 8.14 5.89 16.13
N HIS A 77 7.52 5.53 17.25
CA HIS A 77 7.34 6.42 18.40
C HIS A 77 7.74 5.81 19.75
N ASP A 78 8.34 4.61 19.77
CA ASP A 78 8.84 3.92 20.98
C ASP A 78 10.20 4.44 21.49
N LYS A 79 10.79 5.46 20.86
CA LYS A 79 12.12 6.00 21.21
C LYS A 79 12.03 7.48 21.60
N PRO A 80 11.82 7.80 22.89
CA PRO A 80 11.61 9.18 23.36
C PRO A 80 12.84 10.08 23.16
N GLU A 81 14.03 9.51 23.08
CA GLU A 81 15.29 10.22 22.81
C GLU A 81 15.45 10.65 21.34
N LYS A 82 14.63 10.09 20.44
CA LYS A 82 14.65 10.42 19.02
C LYS A 82 13.51 11.36 18.67
N ARG A 83 13.78 12.29 17.75
CA ARG A 83 12.74 13.11 17.13
C ARG A 83 11.76 12.20 16.39
N LEU A 84 10.47 12.49 16.49
CA LEU A 84 9.44 11.82 15.71
C LEU A 84 9.57 12.22 14.24
N GLU A 85 9.73 11.22 13.39
CA GLU A 85 9.88 11.39 11.95
C GLU A 85 8.88 10.49 11.24
N VAL A 86 8.31 11.01 10.15
CA VAL A 86 7.39 10.26 9.29
C VAL A 86 8.14 9.91 8.02
N LEU A 87 8.30 8.61 7.78
CA LEU A 87 8.84 8.08 6.54
C LEU A 87 7.71 7.92 5.53
N GLN A 88 7.93 8.43 4.33
CA GLN A 88 7.05 8.23 3.19
C GLN A 88 7.73 7.36 2.14
N GLU A 89 7.16 6.20 1.87
CA GLU A 89 7.56 5.34 0.75
C GLU A 89 6.46 5.33 -0.31
N VAL A 90 6.82 5.70 -1.54
CA VAL A 90 5.94 5.63 -2.70
C VAL A 90 6.40 4.51 -3.60
N LYS A 91 5.48 3.60 -3.95
CA LYS A 91 5.74 2.51 -4.88
C LYS A 91 4.75 2.57 -6.03
N HIS A 92 5.26 2.46 -7.25
CA HIS A 92 4.47 2.32 -8.46
C HIS A 92 4.85 1.02 -9.15
N CYS A 93 3.86 0.20 -9.45
CA CYS A 93 4.02 -1.01 -10.25
C CYS A 93 2.95 -1.01 -11.33
N GLU A 94 3.32 -1.31 -12.56
CA GLU A 94 2.37 -1.53 -13.65
C GLU A 94 2.90 -2.63 -14.58
N GLY A 95 1.99 -3.33 -15.24
CA GLY A 95 2.31 -4.36 -16.21
C GLY A 95 1.09 -4.71 -17.06
N ASP A 96 1.34 -5.03 -18.33
CA ASP A 96 0.33 -5.63 -19.20
C ASP A 96 0.08 -7.09 -18.81
N PHE A 97 -1.05 -7.65 -19.25
CA PHE A 97 -1.42 -9.03 -18.90
C PHE A 97 -0.43 -10.07 -19.43
N ALA A 98 0.15 -9.86 -20.62
CA ALA A 98 1.07 -10.84 -21.20
C ALA A 98 2.37 -10.93 -20.41
N SER A 99 2.93 -9.79 -20.00
CA SER A 99 4.15 -9.73 -19.18
C SER A 99 3.92 -10.25 -17.77
N LEU A 100 2.78 -9.95 -17.15
CA LEU A 100 2.42 -10.49 -15.84
C LEU A 100 2.20 -12.01 -15.89
N ARG A 101 1.55 -12.53 -16.94
CA ARG A 101 1.37 -13.97 -17.15
C ARG A 101 2.71 -14.69 -17.33
N ALA A 102 3.64 -14.12 -18.08
CA ALA A 102 4.99 -14.67 -18.22
C ALA A 102 5.75 -14.75 -16.88
N GLN A 103 5.37 -13.92 -15.91
CA GLN A 103 5.90 -13.92 -14.54
C GLN A 103 5.11 -14.82 -13.56
N GLY A 104 4.08 -15.53 -14.04
CA GLY A 104 3.28 -16.47 -13.26
C GLY A 104 2.00 -15.89 -12.64
N ALA A 105 1.55 -14.71 -13.06
CA ALA A 105 0.25 -14.19 -12.65
C ALA A 105 -0.92 -15.02 -13.25
N PRO A 106 -2.07 -15.14 -12.55
CA PRO A 106 -3.26 -15.83 -13.06
C PRO A 106 -3.85 -15.13 -14.29
N GLU A 107 -4.58 -15.87 -15.14
CA GLU A 107 -5.17 -15.36 -16.39
C GLU A 107 -6.26 -14.32 -16.14
N GLU A 108 -7.16 -14.61 -15.22
CA GLU A 108 -8.10 -13.64 -14.67
C GLU A 108 -7.39 -13.05 -13.44
N GLY A 109 -7.12 -11.74 -13.45
CA GLY A 109 -6.50 -11.05 -12.31
C GLY A 109 -7.26 -11.32 -11.00
N PRO A 110 -6.72 -10.96 -9.82
CA PRO A 110 -7.44 -11.19 -8.57
C PRO A 110 -8.86 -10.62 -8.68
N ALA A 111 -9.84 -11.46 -8.30
CA ALA A 111 -11.25 -11.12 -8.23
C ALA A 111 -11.47 -9.87 -7.39
#